data_AF-A0A448MRX8-F1
#
_entry.id   AF-A0A448MRX8-F1
#
_cell.length_a   1.000
_cell.length_b   1.000
_cell.length_c   1.000
_cell.angle_alpha   90.00
_cell.angle_beta   90.00
_cell.angle_gamma   90.00
#
_symmetry.space_group_name_H-M   'P 1'
#
loop_
_entity.id
_entity.type
_entity.pdbx_description
1 polymer ?
#
loop_
_entity_poly.entity_id
_entity_poly.type
_entity_poly.pdbx_seq_one_letter_code
_entity_poly.pdbx_strand_id
1 'polypeptide(L)'
;MILSPHSYFRDSLFRAFVKTLYFLPFNYLVYYGFFDTHTHLDYLQQFTGEPLSQLVENAKQAGVEKILIVAVLARGFKTIQKMTALYPENLYYGLGLHPLYIKEHSEEDLLVLERALAQRDKNATAVAEIGLERATPDLLTDELWQKQCHFLKPSSILRKNLPYP
;
A
#
# COMPACT_ATOMS: atom_id res chain seq x y z
N MET A 1 8.74 -4.07 -32.49
CA MET A 1 9.72 -4.78 -31.65
C MET A 1 8.95 -5.24 -30.42
N ILE A 2 8.54 -6.51 -30.40
CA ILE A 2 7.71 -7.10 -29.35
C ILE A 2 8.64 -7.35 -28.16
N LEU A 3 8.41 -6.69 -27.03
CA LEU A 3 9.17 -6.92 -25.80
C LEU A 3 8.35 -7.79 -24.85
N SER A 4 8.98 -8.90 -24.45
CA SER A 4 8.46 -10.01 -23.63
C SER A 4 8.24 -9.61 -22.16
N PRO A 5 7.37 -10.31 -21.39
CA PRO A 5 6.96 -9.95 -20.02
C PRO A 5 8.04 -10.11 -18.93
N HIS A 6 9.31 -10.32 -19.30
CA HIS A 6 10.33 -10.87 -18.40
C HIS A 6 11.21 -9.85 -17.65
N SER A 7 10.82 -8.58 -17.51
CA SER A 7 11.75 -7.54 -17.02
C SER A 7 11.28 -6.69 -15.83
N TYR A 8 10.24 -7.06 -15.09
CA TYR A 8 9.82 -6.29 -13.88
C TYR A 8 9.94 -7.02 -12.54
N PHE A 9 10.46 -8.25 -12.49
CA PHE A 9 10.67 -8.99 -11.24
C PHE A 9 12.12 -9.45 -11.11
N ARG A 10 13.04 -8.49 -11.02
CA ARG A 10 14.38 -8.69 -10.45
C ARG A 10 14.93 -7.30 -10.12
N ASP A 11 15.41 -7.18 -8.89
CA ASP A 11 16.12 -6.01 -8.35
C ASP A 11 15.26 -4.89 -7.76
N SER A 12 14.66 -5.17 -6.59
CA SER A 12 14.76 -4.23 -5.47
C SER A 12 15.06 -4.97 -4.16
N LEU A 13 16.26 -4.73 -3.63
CA LEU A 13 16.57 -4.72 -2.19
C LEU A 13 16.15 -5.94 -1.32
N PHE A 14 16.56 -7.17 -1.67
CA PHE A 14 16.44 -8.31 -0.73
C PHE A 14 17.76 -8.86 -0.18
N ARG A 15 18.91 -8.20 -0.42
CA ARG A 15 20.19 -8.60 0.15
C ARG A 15 21.12 -7.41 0.38
N ALA A 16 21.01 -6.75 1.54
CA ALA A 16 22.12 -6.18 2.30
C ALA A 16 21.58 -5.31 3.45
N PHE A 17 22.32 -5.29 4.57
CA PHE A 17 22.14 -4.52 5.81
C PHE A 17 21.12 -5.10 6.82
N VAL A 18 21.41 -5.46 8.08
CA VAL A 18 22.61 -5.49 8.95
C VAL A 18 22.36 -6.53 10.06
N LYS A 19 23.15 -7.62 10.11
CA LYS A 19 23.49 -8.31 11.37
C LYS A 19 24.88 -7.82 11.80
N THR A 20 25.01 -6.54 12.14
CA THR A 20 26.22 -6.04 12.83
C THR A 20 25.88 -6.01 14.29
N LEU A 21 26.29 -7.06 14.98
CA LEU A 21 26.26 -7.17 16.43
C LEU A 21 27.32 -6.19 16.97
N TYR A 22 26.92 -4.98 17.34
CA TYR A 22 27.81 -4.09 18.10
C TYR A 22 27.95 -4.67 19.51
N PHE A 23 29.13 -5.21 19.83
CA PHE A 23 29.52 -5.53 21.20
C PHE A 23 29.73 -4.21 21.96
N LEU A 24 28.66 -3.70 22.58
CA LEU A 24 28.74 -2.72 23.65
C LEU A 24 28.68 -3.45 24.99
N PRO A 25 29.47 -3.04 26.01
CA PRO A 25 29.55 -3.73 27.29
C PRO A 25 28.36 -3.34 28.19
N PHE A 26 27.12 -3.50 27.72
CA PHE A 26 25.89 -3.45 28.52
C PHE A 26 24.78 -4.13 27.71
N ASN A 27 24.23 -5.24 28.20
CA ASN A 27 23.22 -6.08 27.52
C ASN A 27 21.86 -5.38 27.40
N TYR A 28 21.73 -4.40 26.52
CA TYR A 28 20.45 -4.01 25.95
C TYR A 28 20.51 -4.31 24.46
N LEU A 29 20.03 -5.50 24.08
CA LEU A 29 19.67 -5.77 22.69
C LEU A 29 18.54 -4.80 22.33
N VAL A 30 18.88 -3.70 21.66
CA VAL A 30 17.86 -2.83 21.08
C VAL A 30 17.32 -3.53 19.84
N TYR A 31 16.16 -4.17 19.98
CA TYR A 31 15.42 -4.73 18.87
C TYR A 31 14.80 -3.57 18.09
N TYR A 32 15.39 -3.24 16.94
CA TYR A 32 14.79 -2.31 15.99
C TYR A 32 13.91 -3.10 15.03
N GLY A 33 12.59 -2.92 15.12
CA GLY A 33 11.64 -3.44 14.15
C GLY A 33 11.42 -2.41 13.03
N PHE A 34 11.51 -2.85 11.78
CA PHE A 34 11.16 -2.03 10.63
C PHE A 34 9.65 -2.00 10.42
N PHE A 35 9.18 -0.87 9.89
CA PHE A 35 7.84 -0.73 9.35
C PHE A 35 7.99 -0.52 7.84
N ASP A 36 7.53 -1.49 7.06
CA ASP A 36 7.34 -1.31 5.63
C ASP A 36 6.12 -0.41 5.38
N THR A 37 6.38 0.85 5.04
CA THR A 37 5.36 1.89 4.95
C THR A 37 4.57 1.87 3.65
N HIS A 38 4.87 0.99 2.70
CA HIS A 38 4.15 0.94 1.43
C HIS A 38 4.34 -0.40 0.71
N THR A 39 3.29 -1.22 0.67
CA THR A 39 3.30 -2.49 -0.05
C THR A 39 1.99 -2.77 -0.77
N HIS A 40 2.08 -3.57 -1.82
CA HIS A 40 0.92 -4.24 -2.44
C HIS A 40 0.90 -5.72 -2.06
N LEU A 41 0.86 -6.00 -0.75
CA LEU A 41 0.91 -7.37 -0.21
C LEU A 41 -0.25 -8.26 -0.70
N ASP A 42 -1.41 -7.67 -0.97
CA ASP A 42 -2.57 -8.32 -1.58
C ASP A 42 -2.27 -8.80 -3.01
N TYR A 43 -1.62 -7.96 -3.82
CA TYR A 43 -1.16 -8.34 -5.16
C TYR A 43 -0.05 -9.40 -5.09
N LEU A 44 0.90 -9.27 -4.16
CA LEU A 44 1.96 -10.26 -3.96
C LEU A 44 1.37 -11.63 -3.60
N GLN A 45 0.42 -11.68 -2.67
CA GLN A 45 -0.29 -12.90 -2.32
C GLN A 45 -1.03 -13.49 -3.52
N GLN A 46 -1.76 -12.67 -4.29
CA GLN A 46 -2.49 -13.14 -5.47
C GLN A 46 -1.54 -13.70 -6.53
N PHE A 47 -0.39 -13.05 -6.74
CA PHE A 47 0.58 -13.43 -7.75
C PHE A 47 1.35 -14.71 -7.39
N THR A 48 1.77 -14.83 -6.13
CA THR A 48 2.59 -15.95 -5.65
C THR A 48 1.75 -17.16 -5.23
N GLY A 49 0.50 -16.93 -4.79
CA GLY A 49 -0.33 -17.96 -4.16
C GLY A 49 0.12 -18.34 -2.75
N GLU A 50 1.13 -17.66 -2.19
CA GLU A 50 1.62 -17.95 -0.84
C GLU A 50 0.58 -17.56 0.23
N PRO A 51 0.35 -18.39 1.26
CA PRO A 51 -0.54 -18.04 2.35
C PRO A 51 -0.13 -16.73 3.04
N LEU A 52 -1.10 -15.90 3.45
CA LEU A 52 -0.84 -14.65 4.16
C LEU A 52 0.07 -14.85 5.39
N SER A 53 -0.16 -15.94 6.11
CA SER A 53 0.64 -16.33 7.28
C SER A 53 2.12 -16.44 6.96
N GLN A 54 2.45 -17.04 5.82
CA GLN A 54 3.84 -17.24 5.40
C GLN A 54 4.48 -15.91 5.01
N LEU A 55 3.76 -15.05 4.30
CA LEU A 55 4.26 -13.73 3.89
C LEU A 55 4.55 -12.84 5.11
N VAL A 56 3.65 -12.83 6.11
CA VAL A 56 3.84 -12.07 7.36
C VAL A 56 5.03 -12.64 8.16
N GLU A 57 5.15 -13.96 8.26
CA GLU A 57 6.26 -14.60 8.97
C GLU A 57 7.61 -14.30 8.29
N ASN A 58 7.67 -14.35 6.96
CA ASN A 58 8.87 -14.00 6.19
C ASN A 58 9.30 -12.55 6.47
N ALA A 59 8.35 -11.60 6.53
CA ALA A 59 8.63 -10.21 6.85
C ALA A 59 9.23 -10.07 8.26
N LYS A 60 8.65 -10.74 9.25
CA LYS A 60 9.16 -10.73 10.64
C LYS A 60 10.55 -11.33 10.76
N GLN A 61 10.84 -12.42 10.04
CA GLN A 61 12.17 -13.01 10.00
C GLN A 61 13.23 -12.08 9.37
N ALA A 62 12.79 -11.17 8.48
CA ALA A 62 13.62 -10.11 7.93
C ALA A 62 13.70 -8.85 8.82
N GLY A 63 13.04 -8.84 9.99
CA GLY A 63 12.99 -7.70 10.91
C GLY A 63 11.93 -6.65 10.58
N VAL A 64 11.03 -6.92 9.63
CA VAL A 64 9.87 -6.08 9.31
C VAL A 64 8.70 -6.52 10.18
N GLU A 65 8.43 -5.75 11.23
CA GLU A 65 7.39 -6.06 12.21
C GLU A 65 6.00 -5.54 11.81
N LYS A 66 5.97 -4.48 10.98
CA LYS A 66 4.75 -3.83 10.53
C LYS A 66 4.78 -3.60 9.03
N ILE A 67 3.61 -3.70 8.39
CA ILE A 67 3.45 -3.54 6.94
C ILE A 67 2.18 -2.72 6.67
N LEU A 68 2.29 -1.70 5.82
CA LEU A 68 1.16 -0.92 5.31
C LEU A 68 0.80 -1.45 3.92
N ILE A 69 -0.40 -2.02 3.79
CA ILE A 69 -0.96 -2.45 2.52
C ILE A 69 -1.72 -1.27 1.92
N VAL A 70 -1.32 -0.78 0.75
CA VAL A 70 -1.98 0.35 0.09
C VAL A 70 -2.90 -0.14 -1.02
N ALA A 71 -4.15 0.33 -1.00
CA ALA A 71 -5.11 -0.01 -2.04
C ALA A 71 -4.78 0.70 -3.36
N VAL A 72 -5.08 -0.01 -4.45
CA VAL A 72 -4.95 0.52 -5.81
C VAL A 72 -6.32 0.92 -6.39
N LEU A 73 -7.34 0.09 -6.15
CA LEU A 73 -8.69 0.21 -6.70
C LEU A 73 -9.74 -0.06 -5.62
N ALA A 74 -10.91 0.57 -5.73
CA ALA A 74 -12.01 0.40 -4.76
C ALA A 74 -12.44 -1.06 -4.54
N ARG A 75 -12.40 -1.88 -5.60
CA ARG A 75 -12.71 -3.32 -5.52
C ARG A 75 -11.79 -4.10 -4.58
N GLY A 76 -10.59 -3.60 -4.31
CA GLY A 76 -9.61 -4.21 -3.41
C GLY A 76 -9.83 -3.92 -1.92
N PHE A 77 -10.64 -2.91 -1.56
CA PHE A 77 -10.75 -2.42 -0.18
C PHE A 77 -11.18 -3.53 0.79
N LYS A 78 -12.21 -4.30 0.45
CA LYS A 78 -12.67 -5.42 1.30
C LYS A 78 -11.62 -6.50 1.48
N THR A 79 -10.74 -6.71 0.48
CA THR A 79 -9.69 -7.72 0.55
C THR A 79 -8.63 -7.30 1.56
N ILE A 80 -8.09 -6.10 1.44
CA ILE A 80 -7.05 -5.61 2.35
C ILE A 80 -7.58 -5.46 3.79
N GLN A 81 -8.84 -5.04 3.97
CA GLN A 81 -9.48 -4.98 5.29
C GLN A 81 -9.56 -6.37 5.96
N LYS A 82 -9.89 -7.41 5.19
CA LYS A 82 -9.90 -8.79 5.69
C LYS A 82 -8.50 -9.27 6.02
N MET A 83 -7.52 -8.98 5.16
CA MET A 83 -6.12 -9.35 5.40
C MET A 83 -5.60 -8.72 6.70
N THR A 84 -5.84 -7.44 6.90
CA THR A 84 -5.39 -6.74 8.11
C THR A 84 -6.11 -7.22 9.37
N ALA A 85 -7.39 -7.58 9.28
CA ALA A 85 -8.14 -8.14 10.40
C ALA A 85 -7.59 -9.50 10.87
N LEU A 86 -6.91 -10.27 10.01
CA LEU A 86 -6.27 -11.53 10.38
C LEU A 86 -4.96 -11.34 11.15
N TYR A 87 -4.28 -10.20 10.96
CA TYR A 87 -2.98 -9.87 11.59
C TYR A 87 -2.94 -8.40 12.07
N PRO A 88 -3.84 -8.00 12.98
CA PRO A 88 -4.08 -6.58 13.32
C PRO A 88 -2.91 -5.90 14.06
N GLU A 89 -1.92 -6.65 14.54
CA GLU A 89 -0.72 -6.10 15.18
C GLU A 89 0.45 -5.92 14.20
N ASN A 90 0.40 -6.59 13.04
CA ASN A 90 1.45 -6.55 12.02
C ASN A 90 1.01 -5.80 10.75
N LEU A 91 -0.28 -5.82 10.41
CA LEU A 91 -0.78 -5.28 9.16
C LEU A 91 -1.65 -4.04 9.39
N TYR A 92 -1.35 -3.01 8.61
CA TYR A 92 -2.09 -1.76 8.50
C TYR A 92 -2.50 -1.58 7.05
N TYR A 93 -3.46 -0.69 6.79
CA TYR A 93 -3.85 -0.41 5.43
C TYR A 93 -4.12 1.06 5.14
N GLY A 94 -3.91 1.41 3.87
CA GLY A 94 -4.32 2.67 3.28
C GLY A 94 -5.41 2.45 2.25
N LEU A 95 -6.39 3.37 2.21
CA LEU A 95 -7.46 3.38 1.21
C LEU A 95 -7.28 4.54 0.24
N GLY A 96 -7.39 4.26 -1.05
CA GLY A 96 -7.11 5.24 -2.10
C GLY A 96 -7.40 4.67 -3.50
N LEU A 97 -7.23 5.52 -4.50
CA LEU A 97 -7.46 5.22 -5.92
C LEU A 97 -6.21 5.64 -6.70
N HIS A 98 -5.40 4.67 -7.10
CA HIS A 98 -4.08 4.91 -7.67
C HIS A 98 -4.17 5.55 -9.07
N PRO A 99 -3.40 6.62 -9.38
CA PRO A 99 -3.52 7.36 -10.64
C PRO A 99 -3.20 6.57 -11.92
N LEU A 100 -2.31 5.56 -11.88
CA LEU A 100 -2.11 4.61 -13.00
C LEU A 100 -3.41 3.97 -13.52
N TYR A 101 -4.44 3.85 -12.67
CA TYR A 101 -5.72 3.25 -13.01
C TYR A 101 -6.82 4.29 -13.31
N ILE A 102 -6.46 5.55 -13.60
CA ILE A 102 -7.42 6.64 -13.81
C ILE A 102 -8.48 6.36 -14.88
N LYS A 103 -8.15 5.55 -15.89
CA LYS A 103 -9.10 5.12 -16.93
C LYS A 103 -10.22 4.24 -16.37
N GLU A 104 -9.93 3.41 -15.37
CA GLU A 104 -10.89 2.51 -14.73
C GLU A 104 -11.74 3.19 -13.66
N HIS A 105 -11.18 4.19 -12.97
CA HIS A 105 -11.86 4.83 -11.86
C HIS A 105 -13.14 5.56 -12.31
N SER A 106 -14.17 5.50 -11.47
CA SER A 106 -15.47 6.14 -11.67
C SER A 106 -15.82 7.03 -10.47
N GLU A 107 -16.81 7.92 -10.64
CA GLU A 107 -17.30 8.73 -9.51
C GLU A 107 -17.88 7.86 -8.38
N GLU A 108 -18.42 6.67 -8.68
CA GLU A 108 -18.86 5.73 -7.64
C GLU A 108 -17.67 5.23 -6.80
N ASP A 109 -16.49 5.07 -7.38
CA ASP A 109 -15.30 4.66 -6.63
C ASP A 109 -14.90 5.73 -5.58
N LEU A 110 -15.12 7.02 -5.89
CA LEU A 110 -14.94 8.10 -4.90
C LEU A 110 -15.97 7.99 -3.77
N LEU A 111 -17.23 7.66 -4.07
CA LEU A 111 -18.25 7.43 -3.05
C LEU A 111 -17.93 6.20 -2.19
N VAL A 112 -17.40 5.13 -2.79
CA VAL A 112 -16.95 3.94 -2.07
C VAL A 112 -15.77 4.28 -1.15
N LEU A 113 -14.80 5.07 -1.63
CA LEU A 113 -13.68 5.55 -0.83
C LEU A 113 -14.15 6.40 0.36
N GLU A 114 -15.04 7.37 0.13
CA GLU A 114 -15.58 8.21 1.20
C GLU A 114 -16.29 7.37 2.27
N ARG A 115 -17.16 6.44 1.87
CA ARG A 115 -17.85 5.54 2.81
C ARG A 115 -16.86 4.66 3.59
N ALA A 116 -15.86 4.10 2.91
CA ALA A 116 -14.87 3.23 3.55
C ALA A 116 -13.99 4.00 4.54
N LEU A 117 -13.55 5.21 4.19
CA LEU A 117 -12.82 6.09 5.11
C LEU A 117 -13.68 6.48 6.31
N ALA A 118 -14.96 6.78 6.12
CA ALA A 118 -15.87 7.13 7.23
C ALA A 118 -16.11 5.97 8.21
N GLN A 119 -16.02 4.72 7.74
CA GLN A 119 -16.27 3.50 8.53
C GLN A 119 -14.98 2.78 8.96
N ARG A 120 -13.83 3.41 8.76
CA ARG A 120 -12.53 2.78 8.92
C ARG A 120 -12.25 2.36 10.37
N ASP A 121 -11.55 1.24 10.54
CA ASP A 121 -11.06 0.77 11.83
C ASP A 121 -9.70 1.39 12.20
N LYS A 122 -9.11 0.98 13.34
CA LYS A 122 -7.82 1.49 13.84
C LYS A 122 -6.61 1.16 12.94
N ASN A 123 -6.70 0.14 12.11
CA ASN A 123 -5.63 -0.31 11.22
C ASN A 123 -5.63 0.44 9.88
N ALA A 124 -6.71 1.17 9.57
CA ALA A 124 -6.77 2.13 8.47
C ALA A 124 -6.02 3.43 8.84
N THR A 125 -4.73 3.47 8.54
CA THR A 125 -3.84 4.55 9.04
C THR A 125 -3.45 5.56 7.96
N ALA A 126 -3.82 5.32 6.70
CA ALA A 126 -3.46 6.19 5.59
C ALA A 126 -4.61 6.36 4.58
N VAL A 127 -4.57 7.47 3.86
CA VAL A 127 -5.23 7.60 2.57
C VAL A 127 -4.17 7.30 1.50
N ALA A 128 -4.24 6.12 0.90
CA ALA A 128 -3.26 5.65 -0.07
C ALA A 128 -3.79 4.47 -0.90
N GLU A 129 -3.37 4.28 -2.15
CA GLU A 129 -2.50 5.19 -2.89
C GLU A 129 -3.32 6.24 -3.65
N ILE A 130 -2.92 7.50 -3.53
CA ILE A 130 -3.48 8.65 -4.26
C ILE A 130 -2.34 9.50 -4.78
N GLY A 131 -2.53 10.18 -5.91
CA GLY A 131 -1.47 11.01 -6.50
C GLY A 131 -1.77 11.44 -7.92
N LEU A 132 -0.71 11.82 -8.64
CA LEU A 132 -0.73 12.14 -10.07
C LEU A 132 0.31 11.30 -10.78
N GLU A 133 -0.02 10.84 -11.98
CA GLU A 133 0.82 10.05 -12.87
C GLU A 133 1.16 10.87 -14.11
N ARG A 134 2.46 11.12 -14.31
CA ARG A 134 3.01 11.92 -15.43
C ARG A 134 4.07 11.19 -16.25
N ALA A 135 4.49 10.00 -15.84
CA ALA A 135 5.47 9.21 -16.55
C ALA A 135 4.84 8.41 -17.70
N THR A 136 3.53 8.10 -17.63
CA THR A 136 2.83 7.34 -18.68
C THR A 136 2.16 8.27 -19.69
N PRO A 137 2.66 8.39 -20.95
CA PRO A 137 2.11 9.32 -21.93
C PRO A 137 0.62 9.07 -22.25
N ASP A 138 0.20 7.81 -22.26
CA ASP A 138 -1.18 7.41 -22.53
C ASP A 138 -2.20 7.84 -21.46
N LEU A 139 -1.73 8.39 -20.33
CA LEU A 139 -2.54 8.92 -19.23
C LEU A 139 -2.54 10.46 -19.18
N LEU A 140 -1.95 11.12 -20.17
CA LEU A 140 -1.72 12.57 -20.21
C LEU A 140 -2.57 13.33 -21.24
N THR A 141 -3.63 12.73 -21.77
CA THR A 141 -4.63 13.53 -22.51
C THR A 141 -5.23 14.58 -21.57
N ASP A 142 -5.64 15.73 -22.09
CA ASP A 142 -6.23 16.80 -21.26
C ASP A 142 -7.39 16.28 -20.40
N GLU A 143 -8.24 15.42 -20.97
CA GLU A 143 -9.34 14.77 -20.26
C GLU A 143 -8.86 13.92 -19.07
N LEU A 144 -7.88 13.03 -19.31
CA LEU A 144 -7.37 12.15 -18.26
C LEU A 144 -6.60 12.93 -17.21
N TRP A 145 -5.86 13.96 -17.59
CA TRP A 145 -5.16 14.82 -16.65
C TRP A 145 -6.14 15.57 -15.74
N GLN A 146 -7.22 16.15 -16.29
CA GLN A 146 -8.26 16.79 -15.49
C GLN A 146 -8.95 15.78 -14.56
N LYS A 147 -9.18 14.55 -15.04
CA LYS A 147 -9.72 13.47 -14.20
C LYS A 147 -8.77 13.12 -13.05
N GLN A 148 -7.47 12.99 -13.29
CA GLN A 148 -6.48 12.76 -12.22
C GLN A 148 -6.51 13.90 -11.18
N CYS A 149 -6.52 15.15 -11.63
CA CYS A 149 -6.62 16.30 -10.73
C CYS A 149 -7.94 16.32 -9.93
N HIS A 150 -9.06 15.92 -10.54
CA HIS A 150 -10.35 15.77 -9.84
C HIS A 150 -10.29 14.69 -8.76
N PHE A 151 -9.71 13.53 -9.07
CA PHE A 151 -9.59 12.41 -8.15
C PHE A 151 -8.62 12.69 -6.98
N LEU A 152 -7.64 13.60 -7.16
CA LEU A 152 -6.75 14.03 -6.08
C LEU A 152 -7.40 15.03 -5.11
N LYS A 153 -8.46 15.74 -5.49
CA LYS A 153 -8.95 16.89 -4.72
C LYS A 153 -9.40 16.49 -3.30
N PRO A 154 -9.01 17.27 -2.26
CA PRO A 154 -9.38 17.02 -0.87
C PRO A 154 -10.88 16.90 -0.62
N SER A 155 -11.74 17.62 -1.34
CA SER A 155 -13.20 17.54 -1.16
C SER A 155 -13.77 16.16 -1.46
N SER A 156 -13.11 15.40 -2.34
CA SER A 156 -13.49 14.04 -2.73
C SER A 156 -12.94 12.97 -1.78
N ILE A 157 -11.95 13.34 -0.93
CA ILE A 157 -11.16 12.41 -0.11
C ILE A 157 -11.31 12.65 1.41
N LEU A 158 -11.45 13.91 1.83
CA LEU A 158 -11.22 14.37 3.21
C LEU A 158 -12.42 15.07 3.84
N ARG A 159 -13.64 14.86 3.35
CA ARG A 159 -14.78 15.66 3.81
C ARG A 159 -15.16 15.46 5.29
N LYS A 160 -14.55 14.51 6.03
CA LYS A 160 -14.67 14.44 7.51
C LYS A 160 -13.38 13.93 8.17
N ASN A 161 -12.75 14.81 8.94
CA ASN A 161 -11.80 14.57 10.04
C ASN A 161 -11.11 13.18 10.04
N LEU A 162 -9.95 13.09 9.38
CA LEU A 162 -8.93 12.17 9.83
C LEU A 162 -8.39 12.72 11.16
N PRO A 163 -8.60 12.08 12.33
CA PRO A 163 -7.74 12.36 13.46
C PRO A 163 -6.33 11.96 13.01
N TYR A 164 -5.41 12.92 13.10
CA TYR A 164 -3.99 12.59 13.06
C TYR A 164 -3.71 11.55 14.17
N PRO A 165 -2.85 10.55 13.92
CA PRO A 165 -2.41 9.61 14.94
C PRO A 165 -1.70 10.31 16.10
#